data_AF-A0A969KM52-F1
#
_entry.id   AF-A0A969KM52-F1
#
_cell.length_a   1.000
_cell.length_b   1.000
_cell.length_c   1.000
_cell.angle_alpha   90.00
_cell.angle_beta   90.00
_cell.angle_gamma   90.00
#
_symmetry.space_group_name_H-M   'P 1'
#
loop_
_entity.id
_entity.type
_entity.pdbx_description
1 polymer ?
#
loop_
_entity_poly.entity_id
_entity_poly.type
_entity_poly.pdbx_seq_one_letter_code
_entity_poly.pdbx_strand_id
1 'polypeptide(L)'
;MIPSPHEWNYRNNIQFHLTNEGKLGYIFSPLLSGEGLGVRSIQECHLPENSIDSFWKELEFEPNTNIDRVSLRNGDENDLMVILESESPETPELEIEADVSVIHAYENHPVIIAGQDHTYIKVLDKEFKVSSQSFFQVNTKMAEKNG
;
A
#
# COMPACT_ATOMS: atom_id res chain seq x y z
N MET A 1 12.35 23.36 13.25
CA MET A 1 11.52 22.16 13.03
C MET A 1 10.30 22.60 12.24
N ILE A 2 10.00 21.96 11.11
CA ILE A 2 8.85 22.30 10.25
C ILE A 2 7.77 21.22 10.45
N PRO A 3 6.54 21.56 10.86
CA PRO A 3 5.47 20.58 11.01
C PRO A 3 4.90 20.13 9.66
N SER A 4 4.37 18.90 9.67
CA SER A 4 3.57 18.38 8.55
C SER A 4 2.37 19.30 8.29
N PRO A 5 2.04 19.63 7.04
CA PRO A 5 0.80 20.35 6.71
C PRO A 5 -0.48 19.66 7.19
N HIS A 6 -0.45 18.33 7.21
CA HIS A 6 -1.57 17.49 7.61
C HIS A 6 -1.09 16.42 8.59
N GLU A 7 -1.80 16.26 9.69
CA GLU A 7 -1.54 15.23 10.70
C GLU A 7 -2.19 13.89 10.35
N TRP A 8 -3.18 13.92 9.46
CA TRP A 8 -3.98 12.79 8.98
C TRP A 8 -4.10 12.85 7.46
N ASN A 9 -4.45 11.73 6.85
CA ASN A 9 -4.71 11.58 5.41
C ASN A 9 -3.59 12.10 4.51
N TYR A 10 -2.33 11.84 4.89
CA TYR A 10 -1.16 12.35 4.19
C TYR A 10 -0.30 11.27 3.54
N ARG A 11 -0.55 9.98 3.83
CA ARG A 11 0.24 8.88 3.29
C ARG A 11 -0.25 8.49 1.90
N ASN A 12 0.56 8.80 0.89
CA ASN A 12 0.36 8.35 -0.49
C ASN A 12 0.73 6.88 -0.71
N ASN A 13 1.31 6.21 0.30
CA ASN A 13 1.66 4.81 0.25
C ASN A 13 1.48 4.20 1.64
N ILE A 14 0.72 3.11 1.71
CA ILE A 14 0.49 2.33 2.92
C ILE A 14 0.73 0.85 2.65
N GLN A 15 1.19 0.14 3.69
CA GLN A 15 1.51 -1.27 3.60
C GLN A 15 0.85 -2.02 4.74
N PHE A 16 0.09 -3.04 4.41
CA PHE A 16 -0.60 -3.94 5.33
C PHE A 16 0.01 -5.33 5.26
N HIS A 17 -0.12 -6.07 6.36
CA HIS A 17 0.05 -7.52 6.40
C HIS A 17 -1.32 -8.18 6.51
N LEU A 18 -1.40 -9.45 6.16
CA LEU A 18 -2.62 -10.24 6.26
C LEU A 18 -2.61 -11.13 7.50
N THR A 19 -3.75 -11.27 8.16
CA THR A 19 -3.97 -12.36 9.12
C THR A 19 -4.23 -13.67 8.37
N ASN A 20 -4.21 -14.81 9.08
CA ASN A 20 -4.53 -16.11 8.50
C ASN A 20 -5.98 -16.18 7.97
N GLU A 21 -6.86 -15.31 8.47
CA GLU A 21 -8.25 -15.15 8.03
C GLU A 21 -8.40 -14.16 6.86
N GLY A 22 -7.30 -13.70 6.25
CA GLY A 22 -7.33 -12.77 5.12
C GLY A 22 -7.68 -11.33 5.49
N LYS A 23 -7.47 -10.92 6.75
CA LYS A 23 -7.77 -9.53 7.18
C LYS A 23 -6.54 -8.66 7.16
N LEU A 24 -6.68 -7.45 6.63
CA LEU A 24 -5.61 -6.45 6.58
C LEU A 24 -5.31 -5.88 7.97
N GLY A 25 -4.03 -5.74 8.28
CA GLY A 25 -3.57 -5.26 9.58
C GLY A 25 -2.09 -4.92 9.64
N TYR A 26 -1.61 -4.73 10.87
CA TYR A 26 -0.21 -4.44 11.16
C TYR A 26 0.39 -5.48 12.09
N ILE A 27 1.70 -5.70 11.94
CA ILE A 27 2.47 -6.50 12.88
C ILE A 27 2.51 -5.78 14.23
N PHE A 28 2.23 -6.51 15.31
CA PHE A 28 2.39 -6.01 16.67
C PHE A 28 3.65 -6.56 17.34
N SER A 29 4.19 -5.79 18.29
CA SER A 29 5.36 -6.24 19.06
C SER A 29 4.96 -7.27 20.12
N PRO A 30 5.63 -8.43 20.20
CA PRO A 30 5.40 -9.44 21.23
C PRO A 30 5.54 -8.89 22.66
N LEU A 31 6.42 -7.89 22.84
CA LEU A 31 6.68 -7.26 24.14
C LEU A 31 5.48 -6.48 24.68
N LEU A 32 4.57 -6.04 23.80
CA LEU A 32 3.39 -5.26 24.15
C LEU A 32 2.14 -6.12 24.28
N SER A 33 2.09 -7.29 23.64
CA SER A 33 0.93 -8.19 23.63
C SER A 33 1.02 -9.33 24.62
N GLY A 34 2.22 -9.77 25.01
CA GLY A 34 2.41 -11.04 25.73
C GLY A 34 2.13 -12.28 24.86
N GLU A 35 1.86 -12.07 23.56
CA GLU A 35 1.63 -13.07 22.53
C GLU A 35 2.85 -13.16 21.60
N GLY A 36 2.92 -14.21 20.78
CA GLY A 36 3.93 -14.31 19.72
C GLY A 36 3.79 -13.19 18.67
N LEU A 37 4.80 -13.04 17.79
CA LEU A 37 4.72 -12.13 16.65
C LEU A 37 3.49 -12.50 15.80
N GLY A 38 2.68 -11.51 15.42
CA GLY A 38 1.50 -11.73 14.61
C GLY A 38 0.95 -10.43 14.02
N VAL A 39 -0.12 -10.55 13.24
CA VAL A 39 -0.82 -9.42 12.61
C VAL A 39 -2.11 -9.14 13.38
N ARG A 40 -2.35 -7.87 13.71
CA ARG A 40 -3.63 -7.40 14.27
C ARG A 40 -4.41 -6.71 13.17
N SER A 41 -5.55 -7.27 12.79
CA SER A 41 -6.46 -6.65 11.85
C SER A 41 -6.94 -5.31 12.35
N ILE A 42 -7.10 -4.35 11.45
CA ILE A 42 -7.63 -3.02 11.76
C ILE A 42 -8.98 -2.81 11.08
N GLN A 43 -9.74 -1.82 11.55
CA GLN A 43 -10.99 -1.39 10.92
C GLN A 43 -10.91 0.07 10.44
N GLU A 44 -9.93 0.82 10.94
CA GLU A 44 -9.70 2.20 10.56
C GLU A 44 -8.20 2.49 10.54
N CYS A 45 -7.80 3.42 9.68
CA CYS A 45 -6.48 4.03 9.67
C CYS A 45 -6.63 5.47 9.19
N HIS A 46 -6.21 6.45 9.98
CA HIS A 46 -6.36 7.88 9.64
C HIS A 46 -5.15 8.46 8.89
N LEU A 47 -4.15 7.64 8.55
CA LEU A 47 -2.95 8.07 7.84
C LEU A 47 -3.06 8.07 6.31
N PRO A 48 -3.67 7.07 5.64
CA PRO A 48 -3.69 7.00 4.18
C PRO A 48 -4.50 8.16 3.58
N GLU A 49 -4.11 8.61 2.40
CA GLU A 49 -4.95 9.51 1.60
C GLU A 49 -6.33 8.89 1.33
N ASN A 50 -7.35 9.72 1.13
CA ASN A 50 -8.76 9.28 1.10
C ASN A 50 -9.06 8.21 0.03
N SER A 51 -8.38 8.24 -1.12
CA SER A 51 -8.54 7.23 -2.18
C SER A 51 -8.09 5.85 -1.68
N ILE A 52 -6.91 5.78 -1.04
CA ILE A 52 -6.43 4.58 -0.38
C ILE A 52 -7.40 4.19 0.74
N ASP A 53 -7.79 5.12 1.62
CA ASP A 53 -8.67 4.83 2.77
C ASP A 53 -10.03 4.24 2.38
N SER A 54 -10.55 4.64 1.22
CA SER A 54 -11.80 4.09 0.69
C SER A 54 -11.57 2.70 0.10
N PHE A 55 -10.54 2.56 -0.74
CA PHE A 55 -10.29 1.34 -1.50
C PHE A 55 -9.84 0.16 -0.62
N TRP A 56 -8.97 0.37 0.38
CA TRP A 56 -8.44 -0.76 1.16
C TRP A 56 -9.53 -1.52 1.93
N LYS A 57 -10.64 -0.84 2.25
CA LYS A 57 -11.79 -1.43 2.95
C LYS A 57 -12.66 -2.32 2.05
N GLU A 58 -12.52 -2.16 0.74
CA GLU A 58 -13.22 -2.95 -0.28
C GLU A 58 -12.43 -4.22 -0.66
N LEU A 59 -11.15 -4.30 -0.26
CA LEU A 59 -10.32 -5.46 -0.54
C LEU A 59 -10.74 -6.65 0.33
N GLU A 60 -11.04 -7.76 -0.33
CA GLU A 60 -11.35 -9.04 0.30
C GLU A 60 -10.30 -10.08 -0.10
N PHE A 61 -9.85 -10.86 0.89
CA PHE A 61 -8.87 -11.93 0.69
C PHE A 61 -9.39 -13.21 1.29
N GLU A 62 -9.14 -14.32 0.59
CA GLU A 62 -9.42 -15.65 1.11
C GLU A 62 -8.52 -15.98 2.31
N PRO A 63 -9.04 -16.73 3.30
CA PRO A 63 -8.22 -17.24 4.39
C PRO A 63 -7.05 -18.07 3.87
N ASN A 64 -5.87 -17.87 4.47
CA ASN A 64 -4.61 -18.54 4.11
C ASN A 64 -4.19 -18.33 2.64
N THR A 65 -4.55 -17.19 2.04
CA THR A 65 -3.94 -16.73 0.78
C THR A 65 -2.42 -16.73 0.87
N ASN A 66 -1.74 -16.89 -0.26
CA ASN A 66 -0.28 -16.86 -0.36
C ASN A 66 0.29 -15.44 -0.36
N ILE A 67 -0.55 -14.41 -0.25
CA ILE A 67 -0.13 -13.01 -0.18
C ILE A 67 0.30 -12.68 1.25
N ASP A 68 1.56 -12.25 1.40
CA ASP A 68 2.14 -11.87 2.69
C ASP A 68 1.87 -10.40 3.02
N ARG A 69 1.84 -9.55 1.97
CA ARG A 69 1.82 -8.11 2.11
C ARG A 69 1.02 -7.45 1.01
N VAL A 70 0.26 -6.42 1.38
CA VAL A 70 -0.55 -5.63 0.46
C VAL A 70 -0.12 -4.18 0.61
N SER A 71 0.47 -3.61 -0.44
CA SER A 71 0.80 -2.19 -0.47
C SER A 71 -0.15 -1.46 -1.41
N LEU A 72 -0.64 -0.30 -0.98
CA LEU A 72 -1.46 0.59 -1.79
C LEU A 72 -0.73 1.91 -1.97
N ARG A 73 -0.63 2.36 -3.21
CA ARG A 73 0.02 3.62 -3.56
C ARG A 73 -0.89 4.48 -4.40
N ASN A 74 -1.04 5.74 -4.01
CA ASN A 74 -1.77 6.75 -4.73
C ASN A 74 -0.81 7.64 -5.53
N GLY A 75 -1.10 7.80 -6.80
CA GLY A 75 -0.47 8.72 -7.72
C GLY A 75 -1.09 10.11 -7.74
N ASP A 76 -0.64 10.89 -8.73
CA ASP A 76 -1.37 12.07 -9.17
C ASP A 76 -2.74 11.68 -9.76
N GLU A 77 -3.69 12.60 -9.72
CA GLU A 77 -5.07 12.38 -10.19
C GLU A 77 -5.81 11.14 -9.61
N ASN A 78 -5.33 10.62 -8.47
CA ASN A 78 -5.82 9.38 -7.83
C ASN A 78 -5.56 8.10 -8.64
N ASP A 79 -4.46 8.04 -9.40
CA ASP A 79 -3.96 6.80 -10.00
C ASP A 79 -3.57 5.80 -8.91
N LEU A 80 -4.46 4.85 -8.61
CA LEU A 80 -4.29 3.90 -7.51
C LEU A 80 -3.60 2.63 -8.00
N MET A 81 -2.61 2.21 -7.24
CA MET A 81 -1.84 1.00 -7.48
C MET A 81 -1.91 0.06 -6.28
N VAL A 82 -2.21 -1.21 -6.55
CA VAL A 82 -2.19 -2.32 -5.60
C VAL A 82 -0.98 -3.19 -5.88
N ILE A 83 -0.20 -3.47 -4.84
CA ILE A 83 0.97 -4.33 -4.91
C ILE A 83 0.75 -5.49 -3.96
N LEU A 84 0.57 -6.68 -4.51
CA LEU A 84 0.38 -7.94 -3.80
C LEU A 84 1.72 -8.65 -3.74
N GLU A 85 2.31 -8.76 -2.55
CA GLU A 85 3.62 -9.41 -2.38
C GLU A 85 3.45 -10.81 -1.80
N SER A 86 4.18 -11.76 -2.36
CA SER A 86 4.24 -13.15 -1.87
C SER A 86 5.62 -13.76 -2.07
N GLU A 87 5.89 -14.87 -1.41
CA GLU A 87 7.08 -15.70 -1.68
C GLU A 87 6.95 -16.53 -2.97
N SER A 88 5.74 -16.78 -3.47
CA SER A 88 5.51 -17.58 -4.69
C SER A 88 5.61 -16.73 -5.97
N PRO A 89 6.20 -17.26 -7.06
CA PRO A 89 6.13 -16.64 -8.39
C PRO A 89 4.75 -16.79 -9.07
N GLU A 90 3.86 -17.61 -8.52
CA GLU A 90 2.51 -17.77 -9.04
C GLU A 90 1.67 -16.54 -8.70
N THR A 91 1.11 -15.90 -9.74
CA THR A 91 0.21 -14.75 -9.57
C THR A 91 -1.09 -15.19 -8.89
N PRO A 92 -1.63 -14.40 -7.94
CA PRO A 92 -2.89 -14.72 -7.28
C PRO A 92 -4.07 -14.71 -8.27
N GLU A 93 -5.07 -15.54 -8.01
CA GLU A 93 -6.38 -15.41 -8.64
C GLU A 93 -7.06 -14.13 -8.12
N LEU A 94 -7.58 -13.31 -9.03
CA LEU A 94 -8.13 -12.00 -8.71
C LEU A 94 -9.35 -11.69 -9.58
N GLU A 95 -10.36 -11.11 -8.95
CA GLU A 95 -11.47 -10.42 -9.62
C GLU A 95 -11.36 -8.93 -9.31
N ILE A 96 -11.42 -8.08 -10.34
CA ILE A 96 -11.28 -6.64 -10.18
C ILE A 96 -12.28 -5.88 -11.04
N GLU A 97 -13.07 -5.03 -10.36
CA GLU A 97 -14.04 -4.14 -10.99
C GLU A 97 -13.58 -2.67 -11.02
N ALA A 98 -12.55 -2.34 -10.23
CA ALA A 98 -12.00 -1.00 -10.12
C ALA A 98 -10.94 -0.71 -11.20
N ASP A 99 -10.87 0.54 -11.64
CA ASP A 99 -9.82 1.02 -12.54
C ASP A 99 -8.54 1.34 -11.76
N VAL A 100 -7.75 0.30 -11.47
CA VAL A 100 -6.52 0.38 -10.69
C VAL A 100 -5.42 -0.47 -11.32
N SER A 101 -4.18 -0.08 -11.10
CA SER A 101 -3.03 -0.90 -11.47
C SER A 101 -2.82 -2.00 -10.43
N VAL A 102 -2.61 -3.24 -10.86
CA VAL A 102 -2.36 -4.39 -9.97
C VAL A 102 -1.05 -5.06 -10.34
N ILE A 103 -0.17 -5.12 -9.35
CA ILE A 103 1.17 -5.72 -9.48
C ILE A 103 1.25 -6.86 -8.47
N HIS A 104 1.68 -8.02 -8.93
CA HIS A 104 2.18 -9.08 -8.05
C HIS A 104 3.70 -8.97 -7.94
N ALA A 105 4.25 -9.10 -6.75
CA ALA A 105 5.68 -8.98 -6.51
C ALA A 105 6.19 -10.18 -5.71
N TYR A 106 7.15 -10.91 -6.28
CA TYR A 106 7.84 -12.00 -5.61
C TYR A 106 9.35 -11.80 -5.71
N GLU A 107 10.10 -11.97 -4.63
CA GLU A 107 11.58 -11.81 -4.62
C GLU A 107 12.10 -10.49 -5.28
N ASN A 108 11.36 -9.39 -5.17
CA ASN A 108 11.64 -8.11 -5.88
C ASN A 108 11.52 -8.20 -7.42
N HIS A 109 10.70 -9.10 -7.93
CA HIS A 109 10.30 -9.21 -9.33
C HIS A 109 8.84 -8.78 -9.48
N PRO A 110 8.56 -7.60 -10.08
CA PRO A 110 7.19 -7.16 -10.30
C PRO A 110 6.62 -7.79 -11.57
N VAL A 111 5.44 -8.41 -11.43
CA VAL A 111 4.59 -8.92 -12.51
C VAL A 111 3.34 -8.05 -12.60
N ILE A 112 3.11 -7.45 -13.75
CA ILE A 112 1.92 -6.62 -14.00
C ILE A 112 0.74 -7.56 -14.29
N ILE A 113 -0.27 -7.54 -13.42
CA ILE A 113 -1.54 -8.23 -13.65
C ILE A 113 -2.49 -7.32 -14.44
N ALA A 114 -2.55 -6.04 -14.07
CA ALA A 114 -3.38 -5.03 -14.72
C ALA A 114 -2.74 -3.63 -14.63
N GLY A 115 -3.01 -2.77 -15.61
CA GLY A 115 -2.56 -1.37 -15.59
C GLY A 115 -1.06 -1.19 -15.86
N GLN A 116 -0.40 -0.35 -15.05
CA GLN A 116 1.02 0.01 -15.18
C GLN A 116 1.80 -0.32 -13.92
N ASP A 117 3.09 -0.65 -14.07
CA ASP A 117 4.01 -0.88 -12.94
C ASP A 117 4.51 0.41 -12.27
N HIS A 118 4.02 1.56 -12.71
CA HIS A 118 4.42 2.87 -12.22
C HIS A 118 3.24 3.82 -12.17
N THR A 119 3.35 4.79 -11.28
CA THR A 119 2.49 5.96 -11.21
C THR A 119 3.35 7.22 -11.34
N TYR A 120 2.73 8.35 -11.61
CA TYR A 120 3.36 9.65 -11.49
C TYR A 120 3.00 10.29 -10.15
N ILE A 121 3.96 10.97 -9.52
CA ILE A 121 3.72 11.80 -8.33
C ILE A 121 4.35 13.16 -8.58
N LYS A 122 3.54 14.21 -8.42
CA LYS A 122 3.99 15.60 -8.57
C LYS A 122 4.46 16.17 -7.23
N VAL A 123 5.66 16.74 -7.21
CA VAL A 123 6.21 17.50 -6.08
C VAL A 123 6.65 18.86 -6.60
N LEU A 124 6.00 19.93 -6.13
CA LEU A 124 6.14 21.26 -6.72
C LEU A 124 5.82 21.22 -8.24
N ASP A 125 6.72 21.70 -9.09
CA ASP A 125 6.58 21.69 -10.54
C ASP A 125 7.29 20.50 -11.22
N LYS A 126 7.69 19.49 -10.45
CA LYS A 126 8.39 18.30 -10.97
C LYS A 126 7.52 17.07 -10.86
N GLU A 127 7.47 16.32 -11.95
CA GLU A 127 6.79 15.04 -12.04
C GLU A 127 7.80 13.90 -11.88
N PHE A 128 7.50 12.95 -11.01
CA PHE A 128 8.34 11.79 -10.75
C PHE A 128 7.62 10.54 -11.19
N LYS A 129 8.25 9.76 -12.07
CA LYS A 129 7.82 8.39 -12.37
C LYS A 129 8.25 7.47 -11.22
N VAL A 130 7.29 6.84 -10.57
CA VAL A 130 7.51 6.02 -9.37
C VAL A 130 7.01 4.60 -9.62
N SER A 131 7.92 3.64 -9.77
CA SER A 131 7.56 2.22 -9.96
C SER A 131 7.10 1.56 -8.67
N SER A 132 6.34 0.47 -8.80
CA SER A 132 5.74 -0.30 -7.68
C SER A 132 6.72 -0.58 -6.55
N GLN A 133 7.93 -1.02 -6.88
CA GLN A 133 8.97 -1.39 -5.90
C GLN A 133 9.95 -0.27 -5.55
N SER A 134 9.86 0.91 -6.19
CA SER A 134 10.74 2.01 -5.81
C SER A 134 10.28 2.69 -4.52
N PHE A 135 11.25 3.20 -3.77
CA PHE A 135 10.98 4.08 -2.65
C PHE A 135 10.55 5.47 -3.13
N PHE A 136 9.57 6.08 -2.45
CA PHE A 136 9.20 7.48 -2.60
C PHE A 136 8.78 8.07 -1.25
N GLN A 137 8.83 9.40 -1.12
CA GLN A 137 8.39 10.07 0.11
C GLN A 137 6.90 9.85 0.32
N VAL A 138 6.53 9.24 1.46
CA VAL A 138 5.14 8.88 1.74
C VAL A 138 4.24 10.08 2.04
N ASN A 139 4.82 11.22 2.41
CA ASN A 139 4.10 12.47 2.65
C ASN A 139 4.53 13.50 1.60
N THR A 140 3.79 13.55 0.49
CA THR A 140 4.07 14.45 -0.64
C THR A 140 4.13 15.91 -0.18
N LYS A 141 3.18 16.33 0.67
CA LYS A 141 3.09 17.72 1.18
C LYS A 141 4.26 18.12 2.07
N MET A 142 4.87 17.17 2.77
CA MET A 142 6.09 17.41 3.52
C MET A 142 7.33 17.38 2.62
N ALA A 143 7.34 16.53 1.59
CA ALA A 143 8.43 16.49 0.60
C ALA A 143 8.61 17.83 -0.12
N GLU A 144 7.50 18.55 -0.40
CA GLU A 144 7.51 19.90 -0.98
C GLU A 144 8.23 20.94 -0.09
N LYS A 145 8.33 20.71 1.23
CA LYS A 145 9.00 21.62 2.18
C LYS A 145 10.47 21.28 2.42
N ASN A 146 10.93 20.13 1.95
CA ASN A 146 12.30 19.63 2.14
C ASN A 146 13.19 19.86 0.90
N GLY A 147 12.69 20.61 -0.09
CA GLY A 147 13.39 20.93 -1.35
C GLY A 147 14.18 22.23 -1.32
#